data_AF-A0A6N6JTV8-F1
#
_entry.id   AF-A0A6N6JTV8-F1
#
_cell.length_a   1.000
_cell.length_b   1.000
_cell.length_c   1.000
_cell.angle_alpha   90.00
_cell.angle_beta   90.00
_cell.angle_gamma   90.00
#
_symmetry.space_group_name_H-M   'P 1'
#
loop_
_entity.id
_entity.type
_entity.pdbx_description
1 polymer ?
#
loop_
_entity_poly.entity_id
_entity_poly.type
_entity_poly.pdbx_seq_one_letter_code
_entity_poly.pdbx_strand_id
1 'polypeptide(L)'
;MRAVPHLVQVDQSYRSRGFQIVAVSEEATSTIDGFVKAKGATYPIVQARGVPRLYDIPGYPHAYIIDRQGKVIWRGHPAMVTSDMIEAWLAGAALPAGSAPSAGGSGSGWTVPLMVAVLLGVLVVLLLVRVATGRRPAAVNPYFAAPFPAGPAPAPGPAPGTAAAVPGPEAEAGCPNCGAPKREGRKRCMSCGSDFE
;
A
#
# COMPACT_ATOMS: atom_id res chain seq x y z
N MET A 1 8.89 -14.52 5.91
CA MET A 1 7.84 -13.53 6.25
C MET A 1 6.74 -14.20 7.08
N ARG A 2 6.53 -13.78 8.33
CA ARG A 2 5.47 -14.33 9.21
C ARG A 2 4.07 -13.74 8.92
N ALA A 3 3.98 -12.66 8.13
CA ALA A 3 2.73 -11.96 7.85
C ALA A 3 1.83 -12.64 6.79
N VAL A 4 2.36 -13.53 5.93
CA VAL A 4 1.62 -14.03 4.76
C VAL A 4 0.40 -14.87 5.14
N PRO A 5 0.48 -15.85 6.08
CA PRO A 5 -0.69 -16.62 6.50
C PRO A 5 -1.79 -15.74 7.10
N HIS A 6 -1.40 -14.71 7.86
CA HIS A 6 -2.32 -13.72 8.42
C HIS A 6 -3.06 -12.96 7.32
N LEU A 7 -2.36 -12.46 6.31
CA LEU A 7 -2.99 -11.74 5.20
C LEU A 7 -3.91 -12.62 4.35
N VAL A 8 -3.61 -13.92 4.20
CA VAL A 8 -4.52 -14.86 3.52
C VAL A 8 -5.82 -15.02 4.31
N GLN A 9 -5.74 -15.15 5.64
CA GLN A 9 -6.93 -15.23 6.50
C GLN A 9 -7.75 -13.94 6.44
N VAL A 10 -7.10 -12.78 6.44
CA VAL A 10 -7.76 -11.48 6.30
C VAL A 10 -8.47 -11.37 4.94
N ASP A 11 -7.80 -11.70 3.84
CA ASP A 11 -8.40 -11.68 2.49
C ASP A 11 -9.65 -12.57 2.44
N GLN A 12 -9.54 -13.83 2.90
CA GLN A 12 -10.66 -14.77 2.91
C GLN A 12 -11.85 -14.28 3.75
N SER A 13 -11.59 -13.65 4.90
CA SER A 13 -12.64 -13.25 5.84
C SER A 13 -13.34 -11.95 5.46
N TYR A 14 -12.63 -11.01 4.81
CA TYR A 14 -13.13 -9.64 4.64
C TYR A 14 -13.28 -9.19 3.17
N ARG A 15 -12.79 -9.96 2.19
CA ARG A 15 -12.93 -9.62 0.76
C ARG A 15 -14.37 -9.45 0.32
N SER A 16 -15.26 -10.36 0.74
CA SER A 16 -16.70 -10.27 0.44
C SER A 16 -17.41 -9.14 1.19
N ARG A 17 -16.76 -8.58 2.21
CA ARG A 17 -17.29 -7.51 3.07
C ARG A 17 -16.80 -6.11 2.65
N GLY A 18 -16.06 -6.05 1.53
CA GLY A 18 -15.57 -4.80 0.96
C GLY A 18 -14.20 -4.35 1.47
N PHE A 19 -13.45 -5.20 2.18
CA PHE A 19 -12.04 -4.97 2.47
C PHE A 19 -11.17 -5.69 1.45
N GLN A 20 -10.31 -4.96 0.72
CA GLN A 20 -9.47 -5.55 -0.32
C GLN A 20 -7.99 -5.39 0.00
N ILE A 21 -7.22 -6.45 -0.20
CA ILE A 21 -5.77 -6.41 -0.12
C ILE A 21 -5.21 -6.29 -1.54
N VAL A 22 -4.31 -5.34 -1.77
CA VAL A 22 -3.50 -5.25 -2.97
C VAL A 22 -2.03 -5.21 -2.54
N ALA A 23 -1.32 -6.29 -2.80
CA ALA A 23 0.12 -6.34 -2.55
C ALA A 23 0.86 -5.79 -3.76
N VAL A 24 1.89 -4.96 -3.53
CA VAL A 24 2.70 -4.38 -4.60
C VAL A 24 4.12 -4.92 -4.49
N SER A 25 4.66 -5.41 -5.60
CA SER A 25 6.04 -5.89 -5.67
C SER A 25 6.77 -5.28 -6.88
N GLU A 26 8.05 -4.95 -6.68
CA GLU A 26 8.96 -4.55 -7.75
C GLU A 26 9.74 -5.75 -8.32
N GLU A 27 9.54 -6.94 -7.78
CA GLU A 27 10.25 -8.16 -8.19
C GLU A 27 9.80 -8.66 -9.57
N ALA A 28 10.60 -9.54 -10.17
CA ALA A 28 10.24 -10.20 -11.41
C ALA A 28 9.02 -11.11 -11.23
N THR A 29 8.19 -11.25 -12.27
CA THR A 29 6.99 -12.11 -12.25
C THR A 29 7.31 -13.54 -11.83
N SER A 30 8.45 -14.10 -12.27
CA SER A 30 8.89 -15.43 -11.87
C SER A 30 9.11 -15.58 -10.35
N THR A 31 9.60 -14.52 -9.69
CA THR A 31 9.79 -14.49 -8.23
C THR A 31 8.44 -14.39 -7.52
N ILE A 32 7.54 -13.56 -8.05
CA ILE A 32 6.17 -13.41 -7.54
C ILE A 32 5.41 -14.73 -7.67
N ASP A 33 5.46 -15.40 -8.82
CA ASP A 33 4.81 -16.68 -9.05
C ASP A 33 5.32 -17.77 -8.10
N GLY A 34 6.65 -17.81 -7.90
CA GLY A 34 7.28 -18.68 -6.91
C GLY A 34 6.76 -18.41 -5.50
N PHE A 35 6.64 -17.14 -5.12
CA PHE A 35 6.09 -16.73 -3.83
C PHE A 35 4.61 -17.13 -3.67
N VAL A 36 3.77 -16.89 -4.68
CA VAL A 36 2.34 -17.25 -4.66
C VAL A 36 2.18 -18.75 -4.47
N LYS A 37 2.89 -19.56 -5.25
CA LYS A 37 2.84 -21.04 -5.14
C LYS A 37 3.34 -21.51 -3.78
N ALA A 38 4.42 -20.93 -3.26
CA ALA A 38 5.02 -21.36 -2.00
C ALA A 38 4.23 -20.92 -0.76
N LYS A 39 3.46 -19.83 -0.84
CA LYS A 39 2.78 -19.24 0.32
C LYS A 39 1.24 -19.28 0.25
N GLY A 40 0.67 -19.72 -0.87
CA GLY A 40 -0.78 -19.79 -1.05
C GLY A 40 -1.46 -18.43 -0.98
N ALA A 41 -0.80 -17.37 -1.46
CA ALA A 41 -1.36 -16.03 -1.45
C ALA A 41 -2.57 -15.95 -2.40
N THR A 42 -3.74 -15.59 -1.87
CA THR A 42 -5.02 -15.50 -2.62
C THR A 42 -5.42 -14.07 -3.00
N TYR A 43 -4.79 -13.09 -2.36
CA TYR A 43 -5.02 -11.68 -2.64
C TYR A 43 -4.27 -11.22 -3.90
N PRO A 44 -4.79 -10.22 -4.63
CA PRO A 44 -4.11 -9.61 -5.77
C PRO A 44 -2.69 -9.13 -5.43
N ILE A 45 -1.73 -9.51 -6.28
CA ILE A 45 -0.36 -8.98 -6.26
C ILE A 45 -0.11 -8.27 -7.58
N VAL A 46 0.23 -6.99 -7.52
CA VAL A 46 0.53 -6.15 -8.66
C VAL A 46 2.04 -5.97 -8.76
N GLN A 47 2.60 -6.27 -9.94
CA GLN A 47 3.97 -5.92 -10.26
C GLN A 47 4.02 -4.46 -10.71
N ALA A 48 4.61 -3.58 -9.92
CA ALA A 48 4.71 -2.16 -10.26
C ALA A 48 6.00 -1.56 -9.71
N ARG A 49 6.73 -0.83 -10.56
CA ARG A 49 7.96 -0.12 -10.18
C ARG A 49 7.64 1.29 -9.67
N GLY A 50 8.43 1.77 -8.71
CA GLY A 50 8.38 3.12 -8.18
C GLY A 50 7.32 3.36 -7.11
N VAL A 51 6.32 2.49 -6.93
CA VAL A 51 5.26 2.64 -5.91
C VAL A 51 5.81 2.82 -4.48
N PRO A 52 6.79 2.02 -4.02
CA PRO A 52 7.39 2.21 -2.69
C PRO A 52 7.97 3.61 -2.46
N ARG A 53 8.57 4.21 -3.50
CA ARG A 53 9.09 5.58 -3.47
C ARG A 53 7.97 6.62 -3.49
N LEU A 54 6.93 6.41 -4.29
CA LEU A 54 5.77 7.30 -4.35
C LEU A 54 5.03 7.39 -3.01
N TYR A 55 5.02 6.28 -2.26
CA TYR A 55 4.43 6.19 -0.93
C TYR A 55 5.42 6.45 0.22
N ASP A 56 6.66 6.84 -0.09
CA ASP A 56 7.72 7.14 0.89
C ASP A 56 7.82 6.12 2.04
N ILE A 57 7.90 4.82 1.69
CA ILE A 57 7.92 3.78 2.73
C ILE A 57 9.28 3.73 3.43
N PRO A 58 9.31 3.57 4.77
CA PRO A 58 10.55 3.49 5.54
C PRO A 58 11.28 2.15 5.37
N GLY A 59 10.62 1.13 4.82
CA GLY A 59 11.19 -0.20 4.62
C GLY A 59 10.12 -1.28 4.42
N TYR A 60 10.56 -2.49 4.08
CA TYR A 60 9.68 -3.62 3.86
C TYR A 60 9.57 -4.53 5.10
N PRO A 61 8.38 -5.13 5.36
CA PRO A 61 7.11 -4.86 4.69
C PRO A 61 6.41 -3.62 5.27
N HIS A 62 5.71 -2.88 4.41
CA HIS A 62 4.90 -1.72 4.79
C HIS A 62 3.50 -1.85 4.20
N ALA A 63 2.50 -1.33 4.90
CA ALA A 63 1.11 -1.33 4.45
C ALA A 63 0.45 0.01 4.75
N TYR A 64 -0.49 0.36 3.89
CA TYR A 64 -1.38 1.50 4.02
C TYR A 64 -2.81 0.99 3.98
N ILE A 65 -3.69 1.62 4.76
CA ILE A 65 -5.13 1.42 4.65
C ILE A 65 -5.71 2.68 4.05
N ILE A 66 -6.43 2.48 2.95
CA ILE A 66 -7.07 3.53 2.17
C ILE A 66 -8.58 3.33 2.34
N ASP A 67 -9.29 4.36 2.77
CA ASP A 67 -10.75 4.31 2.89
C ASP A 67 -11.46 4.41 1.53
N ARG A 68 -12.79 4.32 1.54
CA ARG A 68 -13.61 4.39 0.31
C ARG A 68 -13.55 5.75 -0.38
N GLN A 69 -13.04 6.77 0.30
CA GLN A 69 -12.86 8.13 -0.19
C GLN A 69 -11.43 8.36 -0.72
N GLY A 70 -10.59 7.32 -0.71
CA GLY A 70 -9.20 7.40 -1.18
C GLY A 70 -8.24 8.03 -0.16
N LYS A 71 -8.63 8.19 1.10
CA LYS A 71 -7.77 8.74 2.15
C LYS A 71 -7.00 7.65 2.86
N VAL A 72 -5.72 7.90 3.11
CA VAL A 72 -4.90 7.06 3.98
C VAL A 72 -5.35 7.26 5.42
N ILE A 73 -5.96 6.25 6.01
CA ILE A 73 -6.45 6.26 7.40
C ILE A 73 -5.51 5.53 8.36
N TRP A 74 -4.60 4.70 7.84
CA TRP A 74 -3.60 4.00 8.64
C TRP A 74 -2.36 3.66 7.80
N ARG A 75 -1.21 3.55 8.48
CA ARG A 75 0.06 3.07 7.91
C ARG A 75 0.86 2.29 8.95
N GLY A 76 1.60 1.28 8.53
CA GLY A 76 2.43 0.49 9.44
C GLY A 76 2.83 -0.86 8.88
N HIS A 77 3.24 -1.76 9.76
CA HIS A 77 3.63 -3.11 9.39
C HIS A 77 2.38 -3.99 9.20
N PRO A 78 2.21 -4.72 8.07
CA PRO A 78 0.97 -5.45 7.77
C PRO A 78 0.57 -6.51 8.82
N ALA A 79 1.55 -7.08 9.54
CA ALA A 79 1.26 -8.02 10.62
C ALA A 79 0.58 -7.38 11.85
N MET A 80 0.51 -6.05 11.94
CA MET A 80 -0.17 -5.34 13.03
C MET A 80 -1.67 -5.16 12.78
N VAL A 81 -2.16 -5.47 11.58
CA VAL A 81 -3.57 -5.33 11.23
C VAL A 81 -4.37 -6.40 11.95
N THR A 82 -5.24 -6.02 12.89
CA THR A 82 -6.13 -6.96 13.60
C THR A 82 -7.52 -6.99 12.99
N SER A 83 -8.32 -8.00 13.33
CA SER A 83 -9.75 -8.07 13.00
C SER A 83 -10.49 -6.82 13.46
N ASP A 84 -10.26 -6.39 14.71
CA ASP A 84 -10.98 -5.26 15.31
C ASP A 84 -10.70 -3.94 14.57
N MET A 85 -9.46 -3.77 14.08
CA MET A 85 -9.11 -2.63 13.24
C MET A 85 -9.86 -2.68 11.91
N ILE A 86 -9.94 -3.84 11.28
CA ILE A 86 -10.67 -4.02 10.02
C ILE A 86 -12.16 -3.77 10.22
N GLU A 87 -12.76 -4.29 11.29
CA GLU A 87 -14.17 -4.03 11.64
C GLU A 87 -14.43 -2.54 11.84
N ALA A 88 -13.54 -1.85 12.55
CA ALA A 88 -13.63 -0.40 12.73
C ALA A 88 -13.56 0.35 11.39
N TRP A 89 -12.64 -0.02 10.51
CA TRP A 89 -12.51 0.60 9.19
C TRP A 89 -13.73 0.32 8.29
N LEU A 90 -14.28 -0.91 8.34
CA LEU A 90 -15.50 -1.26 7.62
C LEU A 90 -16.73 -0.50 8.13
N ALA A 91 -16.75 -0.16 9.42
CA ALA A 91 -17.75 0.71 10.04
C ALA A 91 -17.51 2.22 9.76
N GLY A 92 -16.41 2.58 9.11
CA GLY A 92 -16.08 3.97 8.75
C GLY A 92 -15.29 4.73 9.80
N ALA A 93 -14.76 4.07 10.84
CA ALA A 93 -13.91 4.70 11.83
C ALA A 93 -12.45 4.74 11.33
N ALA A 94 -11.87 5.93 11.20
CA ALA A 94 -10.42 6.07 11.03
C ALA A 94 -9.74 5.93 12.40
N LEU A 95 -9.07 4.80 12.66
CA LEU A 95 -8.28 4.63 13.87
C LEU A 95 -6.93 5.36 13.72
N PRO A 96 -6.49 6.15 14.73
CA PRO A 96 -5.20 6.83 14.65
C PRO A 96 -4.05 5.82 14.56
N ALA A 97 -3.04 6.15 13.76
CA ALA A 97 -1.83 5.35 13.66
C ALA A 97 -1.14 5.26 15.03
N GLY A 98 -1.00 4.04 15.57
CA GLY A 98 -0.12 3.77 16.71
C GLY A 98 -0.78 3.37 18.04
N SER A 99 -1.91 2.67 18.04
CA SER A 99 -2.43 2.05 19.27
C SER A 99 -2.46 0.54 19.13
N ALA A 100 -1.42 -0.14 19.65
CA ALA A 100 -1.59 -1.52 20.07
C ALA A 100 -2.63 -1.54 21.21
N PRO A 101 -3.56 -2.51 21.28
CA PRO A 101 -4.45 -2.61 22.43
C PRO A 101 -3.61 -2.99 23.66
N SER A 102 -3.44 -2.05 24.58
CA SER A 102 -3.02 -2.36 25.93
C SER A 102 -4.18 -3.09 26.61
N ALA A 103 -4.12 -4.42 26.65
CA ALA A 103 -4.91 -5.19 27.59
C ALA A 103 -4.50 -4.78 29.00
N GLY A 104 -5.36 -4.02 29.69
CA GLY A 104 -5.09 -3.64 31.07
C GLY A 104 -6.17 -2.73 31.64
N GLY A 105 -6.95 -3.27 32.57
CA GLY A 105 -7.61 -2.48 33.62
C GLY A 105 -9.11 -2.67 33.72
N SER A 106 -9.53 -3.75 34.39
CA SER A 106 -10.82 -3.80 35.07
C SER A 106 -10.89 -2.64 36.07
N GLY A 107 -11.89 -1.77 35.90
CA GLY A 107 -12.02 -0.53 36.64
C GLY A 107 -12.26 -0.69 38.15
N SER A 108 -11.73 0.26 38.91
CA SER A 108 -12.29 0.69 40.20
C SER A 108 -13.05 1.99 39.95
N GLY A 109 -14.38 1.92 40.04
CA GLY A 109 -15.33 2.97 39.62
C GLY A 109 -15.40 4.23 40.49
N TRP A 110 -14.31 4.67 41.12
CA TRP A 110 -14.28 5.87 41.98
C TRP A 110 -13.34 6.99 41.48
N THR A 111 -12.59 6.79 40.38
CA THR A 111 -11.64 7.79 39.86
C THR A 111 -12.19 8.68 38.73
N VAL A 112 -13.34 8.32 38.17
CA VAL A 112 -13.95 9.02 37.02
C VAL A 112 -14.38 10.46 37.33
N PRO A 113 -15.09 10.79 38.43
CA PRO A 113 -15.54 12.16 38.65
C PRO A 113 -14.37 13.12 38.98
N LEU A 114 -13.32 12.61 39.65
CA LEU A 114 -12.12 13.39 39.97
C LEU A 114 -11.29 13.67 38.71
N MET A 115 -11.19 12.71 37.80
CA MET A 115 -10.53 12.92 36.51
C MET A 115 -11.30 13.89 35.61
N VAL A 116 -12.63 13.83 35.60
CA VAL A 116 -13.47 14.79 34.85
C VAL A 116 -13.30 16.21 35.40
N ALA A 117 -13.26 16.39 36.73
CA ALA A 117 -13.03 17.70 37.33
C ALA A 117 -11.63 18.27 37.01
N VAL A 118 -10.59 17.42 37.05
CA VAL A 118 -9.22 17.82 36.68
C VAL A 118 -9.14 18.17 35.18
N LEU A 119 -9.76 17.37 34.30
CA LEU A 119 -9.78 17.64 32.86
C LEU A 119 -10.52 18.94 32.52
N LEU A 120 -11.65 19.21 33.18
CA LEU A 120 -12.38 20.47 33.01
C LEU A 120 -11.56 21.66 33.52
N GLY A 121 -10.87 21.52 34.65
CA GLY A 121 -9.95 22.55 35.15
C GLY A 121 -8.81 22.84 34.18
N VAL A 122 -8.17 21.81 33.63
CA VAL A 122 -7.10 21.95 32.62
C VAL A 122 -7.64 22.60 31.34
N LEU A 123 -8.82 22.21 30.88
CA LEU A 123 -9.46 22.80 29.70
C LEU A 123 -9.73 24.30 29.89
N VAL A 124 -10.24 24.70 31.06
CA VAL A 124 -10.49 26.11 31.41
C VAL A 124 -9.18 26.89 31.43
N VAL A 125 -8.11 26.35 32.03
CA VAL A 125 -6.79 26.98 32.03
C VAL A 125 -6.24 27.13 30.61
N LEU A 126 -6.36 26.11 29.76
CA LEU A 126 -5.93 26.18 28.36
C LEU A 126 -6.73 27.20 27.53
N LEU A 127 -8.03 27.32 27.78
CA LEU A 127 -8.88 28.33 27.15
C LEU A 127 -8.50 29.74 27.61
N LEU A 128 -8.28 29.95 28.91
CA LEU A 128 -7.80 31.23 29.45
C LEU A 128 -6.42 31.59 28.89
N VAL A 129 -5.50 30.63 28.79
CA VAL A 129 -4.19 30.84 28.15
C VAL A 129 -4.36 31.18 26.67
N ARG A 130 -5.25 30.53 25.91
CA ARG A 130 -5.49 30.90 24.50
C ARG A 130 -6.08 32.30 24.34
N VAL A 131 -7.03 32.68 25.19
CA VAL A 131 -7.62 34.03 25.18
C VAL A 131 -6.58 35.08 25.57
N ALA A 132 -5.78 34.82 26.61
CA ALA A 132 -4.75 35.74 27.10
C ALA A 132 -3.53 35.84 26.17
N THR A 133 -3.16 34.76 25.47
CA THR A 133 -1.98 34.75 24.59
C THR A 133 -2.27 35.21 23.16
N GLY A 134 -3.51 35.58 22.83
CA GLY A 134 -3.86 36.21 21.55
C GLY A 134 -3.26 35.50 20.33
N ARG A 135 -3.10 34.17 20.37
CA ARG A 135 -2.47 33.43 19.28
C ARG A 135 -3.40 33.48 18.08
N ARG A 136 -3.08 34.38 17.16
CA ARG A 136 -3.59 34.34 15.78
C ARG A 136 -3.45 32.91 15.28
N PRO A 137 -4.50 32.32 14.67
CA PRO A 137 -4.41 30.97 14.15
C PRO A 137 -3.17 30.87 13.26
N ALA A 138 -2.36 29.84 13.48
CA ALA A 138 -1.21 29.57 12.63
C ALA A 138 -1.69 29.58 11.18
N ALA A 139 -1.03 30.39 10.34
CA ALA A 139 -1.33 30.45 8.92
C ALA A 139 -1.34 29.02 8.38
N VAL A 140 -2.45 28.66 7.74
CA VAL A 140 -2.59 27.39 7.02
C VAL A 140 -1.41 27.29 6.07
N ASN A 141 -0.67 26.19 6.15
CA ASN A 141 0.48 25.94 5.29
C ASN A 141 0.02 26.08 3.82
N PRO A 142 0.56 27.04 3.04
CA PRO A 142 0.08 27.35 1.70
C PRO A 142 0.20 26.17 0.72
N TYR A 143 0.97 25.14 1.07
CA TYR A 143 1.06 23.91 0.30
C TYR A 143 -0.25 23.09 0.23
N PHE A 144 -1.22 23.31 1.13
CA PHE A 144 -2.51 22.59 1.12
C PHE A 144 -3.69 23.41 0.58
N ALA A 145 -3.47 24.67 0.17
CA ALA A 145 -4.53 25.57 -0.28
C ALA A 145 -4.52 25.87 -1.78
N ALA A 146 -3.49 25.43 -2.52
CA ALA A 146 -3.45 25.60 -3.97
C ALA A 146 -4.09 24.39 -4.66
N PRO A 147 -5.02 24.56 -5.61
CA PRO A 147 -5.27 23.52 -6.60
C PRO A 147 -3.94 23.22 -7.29
N PHE A 148 -3.62 21.94 -7.46
CA PHE A 148 -2.42 21.52 -8.19
C PHE A 148 -2.33 22.36 -9.47
N PRO A 149 -1.20 23.06 -9.73
CA PRO A 149 -1.03 23.69 -11.02
C PRO A 149 -1.21 22.58 -12.05
N ALA A 150 -2.12 22.79 -12.99
CA ALA A 150 -2.22 21.93 -14.16
C ALA A 150 -0.80 21.90 -14.75
N GLY A 151 -0.10 20.78 -14.58
CA GLY A 151 1.16 20.56 -15.25
C GLY A 151 0.95 20.81 -16.75
N PRO A 152 1.99 21.23 -17.48
CA PRO A 152 1.87 21.39 -18.92
C PRO A 152 1.21 20.14 -19.49
N ALA A 153 0.17 20.34 -20.30
CA ALA A 153 -0.50 19.24 -20.99
C ALA A 153 0.59 18.35 -21.61
N PRO A 154 0.51 17.03 -21.46
CA PRO A 154 1.48 16.15 -22.09
C PRO A 154 1.55 16.53 -23.56
N ALA A 155 2.78 16.79 -24.04
CA ALA A 155 2.99 17.16 -25.43
C ALA A 155 2.23 16.19 -26.33
N PRO A 156 1.58 16.67 -27.42
CA PRO A 156 0.91 15.77 -28.35
C PRO A 156 1.91 14.71 -28.75
N GLY A 157 1.59 13.45 -28.43
CA GLY A 157 2.36 12.31 -28.87
C GLY A 157 2.52 12.39 -30.40
N PRO A 158 3.65 11.93 -30.95
CA PRO A 158 3.85 11.99 -32.38
C PRO A 158 2.65 11.36 -33.10
N ALA A 159 2.13 12.07 -34.10
CA ALA A 159 1.08 11.57 -34.97
C ALA A 159 1.49 10.19 -35.54
N PRO A 160 0.53 9.28 -35.81
CA PRO A 160 0.83 7.99 -36.41
C PRO A 160 1.24 8.21 -37.87
N GLY A 161 2.51 8.56 -38.06
CA GLY A 161 3.16 8.76 -39.35
C GLY A 161 4.29 7.76 -39.45
N THR A 162 4.03 6.68 -40.19
CA THR A 162 5.00 5.75 -40.78
C THR A 162 6.28 5.56 -39.99
N ALA A 163 6.23 4.72 -38.95
CA ALA A 163 7.42 4.05 -38.49
C ALA A 163 7.94 3.21 -39.65
N ALA A 164 9.03 3.69 -40.26
CA ALA A 164 9.89 2.86 -41.07
C ALA A 164 10.18 1.58 -40.29
N ALA A 165 9.99 0.45 -40.95
CA ALA A 165 10.34 -0.86 -40.42
C ALA A 165 11.80 -0.80 -39.96
N VAL A 166 12.01 -0.86 -38.65
CA VAL A 166 13.31 -1.24 -38.09
C VAL A 166 13.55 -2.65 -38.60
N PRO A 167 14.63 -2.94 -39.36
CA PRO A 167 14.96 -4.31 -39.68
C PRO A 167 15.22 -5.03 -38.36
N GLY A 168 14.29 -5.92 -38.00
CA GLY A 168 14.46 -6.78 -36.85
C GLY A 168 15.72 -7.63 -37.04
N PRO A 169 16.47 -7.92 -35.97
CA PRO A 169 17.46 -8.98 -36.04
C PRO A 169 16.73 -10.25 -36.48
N GLU A 170 17.32 -10.90 -37.48
CA GLU A 170 16.75 -11.97 -38.28
C GLU A 170 16.09 -13.03 -37.39
N ALA A 171 14.92 -13.51 -37.82
CA ALA A 171 14.14 -14.51 -37.13
C ALA A 171 14.88 -15.85 -37.09
N GLU A 172 15.76 -16.01 -36.10
CA GLU A 172 16.28 -17.31 -35.71
C GLU A 172 15.09 -18.19 -35.31
N ALA A 173 14.94 -19.35 -35.97
CA ALA A 173 13.88 -20.30 -35.68
C ALA A 173 13.79 -20.57 -34.17
N GLY A 174 12.61 -20.33 -33.59
CA GLY A 174 12.34 -20.58 -32.18
C GLY A 174 12.48 -22.07 -31.82
N CYS A 175 12.42 -22.36 -30.53
CA CYS A 175 12.49 -23.72 -30.01
C CYS A 175 11.44 -24.62 -30.68
N PRO A 176 11.82 -25.74 -31.33
CA PRO A 176 10.87 -26.61 -32.03
C PRO A 176 9.84 -27.27 -31.10
N ASN A 177 10.15 -27.35 -29.80
CA ASN A 177 9.27 -27.97 -28.81
C ASN A 177 8.23 -27.00 -28.21
N CYS A 178 8.56 -25.71 -28.06
CA CYS A 178 7.69 -24.76 -27.34
C CYS A 178 7.52 -23.39 -27.99
N GLY A 179 8.17 -23.13 -29.13
CA GLY A 179 8.09 -21.87 -29.86
C GLY A 179 8.81 -20.68 -29.21
N ALA A 180 9.45 -20.87 -28.05
CA ALA A 180 10.21 -19.80 -27.39
C ALA A 180 11.40 -19.35 -28.26
N PRO A 181 11.69 -18.04 -28.36
CA PRO A 181 12.77 -17.54 -29.21
C PRO A 181 14.14 -18.07 -28.74
N LYS A 182 14.98 -18.50 -29.68
CA LYS A 182 16.35 -18.93 -29.40
C LYS A 182 17.20 -17.71 -29.08
N ARG A 183 17.91 -17.74 -27.95
CA ARG A 183 18.90 -16.71 -27.60
C ARG A 183 20.28 -17.18 -28.06
N GLU A 184 21.02 -16.28 -28.69
CA GLU A 184 22.34 -16.56 -29.27
C GLU A 184 23.30 -17.20 -28.25
N GLY A 185 24.07 -18.19 -28.71
CA GLY A 185 25.06 -18.91 -27.90
C GLY A 185 24.51 -19.97 -26.93
N ARG A 186 23.23 -20.34 -27.00
CA ARG A 186 22.59 -21.29 -26.07
C ARG A 186 22.29 -22.64 -26.72
N LYS A 187 22.72 -23.72 -26.06
CA LYS A 187 22.45 -25.11 -26.47
C LYS A 187 21.09 -25.65 -26.01
N ARG A 188 20.48 -25.04 -24.99
CA ARG A 188 19.27 -25.54 -24.31
C ARG A 188 18.23 -24.45 -24.05
N CYS A 189 16.97 -24.76 -24.27
CA CYS A 189 15.84 -23.85 -24.12
C CYS A 189 15.53 -23.54 -22.65
N MET A 190 15.36 -22.26 -22.31
CA MET A 190 15.06 -21.85 -20.93
C MET A 190 13.59 -22.05 -20.54
N SER A 191 12.69 -22.15 -21.52
CA SER A 191 11.25 -22.29 -21.25
C SER A 191 10.86 -23.73 -20.99
N CYS A 192 11.44 -24.70 -21.71
CA CYS A 192 11.06 -26.11 -21.61
C CYS A 192 12.23 -27.07 -21.36
N GLY A 193 13.47 -26.60 -21.36
CA GLY A 193 14.64 -27.43 -21.08
C GLY A 193 15.09 -28.36 -22.21
N SER A 194 14.41 -28.36 -23.37
CA SER A 194 14.86 -29.15 -24.54
C SER A 194 16.12 -28.57 -25.15
N ASP A 195 16.99 -29.42 -25.67
CA ASP A 195 18.14 -28.99 -26.45
C ASP A 195 17.68 -28.49 -27.85
N PHE A 196 18.49 -27.61 -28.46
CA PHE A 196 18.21 -26.99 -29.77
C PHE A 196 18.86 -27.76 -30.94
N GLU A 197 19.16 -29.04 -30.74
CA GLU A 197 19.83 -29.92 -31.73
C GLU A 197 19.19 -29.88 -33.12
#